data_AF-A0A285X7A8-F1
#
_entry.id   AF-A0A285X7A8-F1
#
_cell.length_a   1.000
_cell.length_b   1.000
_cell.length_c   1.000
_cell.angle_alpha   90.00
_cell.angle_beta   90.00
_cell.angle_gamma   90.00
#
_symmetry.space_group_name_H-M   'P 1'
#
loop_
_entity.id
_entity.type
_entity.pdbx_description
1 polymer ?
#
loop_
_entity_poly.entity_id
_entity_poly.type
_entity_poly.pdbx_seq_one_letter_code
_entity_poly.pdbx_strand_id
1 'polypeptide(L)'
;MKNFTSLVWMMAICAFSLTSCSKDSIEDFDTANLTAPTPPVAYTNIELDILELVNEYRSDKGLSQLQFLDESSVQAAAHNRHMIENNEICHDFFGSRYEALVKSVNAKAVSENVAAGYRTADAVVNAWIKSDGHRKNLEGDHTHFGISVKESSDGKLYFTNIFVKK
;
A
#
# COMPACT_ATOMS: atom_id res chain seq x y z
N MET A 1 -1.16 77.16 -28.83
CA MET A 1 -0.13 78.01 -28.20
C MET A 1 0.66 77.14 -27.24
N LYS A 2 1.99 77.25 -27.29
CA LYS A 2 2.96 76.47 -26.50
C LYS A 2 2.70 76.64 -25.00
N ASN A 3 3.11 75.66 -24.18
CA ASN A 3 4.15 75.87 -23.15
C ASN A 3 4.67 74.54 -22.60
N PHE A 4 5.99 74.41 -22.71
CA PHE A 4 6.86 73.40 -22.12
C PHE A 4 6.92 73.58 -20.59
N THR A 5 7.01 72.48 -19.84
CA THR A 5 7.97 72.40 -18.74
C THR A 5 8.59 71.00 -18.72
N SER A 6 9.91 70.99 -18.77
CA SER A 6 10.78 69.83 -18.60
C SER A 6 11.20 69.79 -17.14
N LEU A 7 11.23 68.60 -16.53
CA LEU A 7 12.05 68.36 -15.34
C LEU A 7 12.74 67.00 -15.53
N VAL A 8 14.03 67.07 -15.86
CA VAL A 8 14.97 65.95 -15.90
C VAL A 8 15.67 65.89 -14.56
N TRP A 9 15.52 64.79 -13.83
CA TRP A 9 16.45 64.25 -12.83
C TRP A 9 16.13 62.75 -12.74
N MET A 10 17.01 61.78 -12.56
CA MET A 10 18.46 61.62 -12.64
C MET A 10 18.67 60.10 -12.44
N MET A 11 19.50 59.47 -13.27
CA MET A 11 20.24 58.20 -13.05
C MET A 11 19.59 57.03 -12.28
N ALA A 12 19.51 55.86 -12.95
CA ALA A 12 20.16 54.65 -12.44
C ALA A 12 20.38 53.63 -13.57
N ILE A 13 21.65 53.42 -13.90
CA ILE A 13 22.16 52.28 -14.66
C ILE A 13 22.33 51.13 -13.66
N CYS A 14 21.86 49.92 -13.99
CA CYS A 14 22.41 48.60 -13.61
C CYS A 14 21.39 47.53 -14.06
N ALA A 15 21.65 46.78 -15.13
CA ALA A 15 22.54 45.61 -15.20
C ALA A 15 21.73 44.30 -15.10
N PHE A 16 21.81 43.54 -16.18
CA PHE A 16 21.81 42.07 -16.28
C PHE A 16 20.81 41.25 -15.46
N SER A 17 19.95 40.57 -16.22
CA SER A 17 19.22 39.35 -15.87
C SER A 17 20.11 38.36 -15.10
N LEU A 18 19.63 37.88 -13.95
CA LEU A 18 19.96 36.54 -13.45
C LEU A 18 18.75 35.95 -12.71
N THR A 19 18.30 34.82 -13.24
CA THR A 19 17.42 33.84 -12.60
C THR A 19 17.98 33.43 -11.23
N SER A 20 17.22 33.65 -10.16
CA SER A 20 17.55 33.09 -8.85
C SER A 20 16.80 31.76 -8.68
N CYS A 21 17.47 30.68 -9.06
CA CYS A 21 17.16 29.37 -8.49
C CYS A 21 17.68 29.42 -7.04
N SER A 22 16.78 29.36 -6.05
CA SER A 22 17.18 29.00 -4.69
C SER A 22 17.78 27.60 -4.78
N LYS A 23 19.10 27.54 -4.59
CA LYS A 23 19.84 26.30 -4.52
C LYS A 23 19.63 25.79 -3.10
N ASP A 24 18.49 25.15 -2.85
CA ASP A 24 18.28 24.49 -1.57
C ASP A 24 19.29 23.35 -1.48
N SER A 25 20.16 23.49 -0.49
CA SER A 25 21.22 22.57 -0.13
C SER A 25 20.64 21.18 0.03
N ILE A 26 21.23 20.23 -0.69
CA ILE A 26 21.09 18.80 -0.45
C ILE A 26 21.52 18.58 1.00
N GLU A 27 20.54 18.40 1.89
CA GLU A 27 20.82 17.78 3.18
C GLU A 27 21.28 16.36 2.88
N ASP A 28 22.55 16.11 3.23
CA ASP A 28 23.18 14.81 3.27
C ASP A 28 22.34 13.93 4.20
N PHE A 29 21.42 13.16 3.63
CA PHE A 29 20.68 12.14 4.36
C PHE A 29 21.68 11.07 4.77
N ASP A 30 22.13 11.19 6.01
CA ASP A 30 22.92 10.23 6.73
C ASP A 30 22.31 8.83 6.55
N THR A 31 22.97 8.01 5.73
CA THR A 31 22.55 6.64 5.40
C THR A 31 22.84 5.65 6.54
N ALA A 32 23.20 6.14 7.72
CA ALA A 32 23.63 5.33 8.85
C ALA A 32 22.52 4.61 9.63
N ASN A 33 21.25 4.60 9.19
CA ASN A 33 20.19 3.92 9.95
C ASN A 33 19.13 3.13 9.14
N LEU A 34 19.55 2.44 8.06
CA LEU A 34 18.69 1.51 7.32
C LEU A 34 18.56 0.10 7.96
N THR A 35 18.84 -0.05 9.26
CA THR A 35 18.75 -1.34 9.96
C THR A 35 17.84 -1.32 11.19
N ALA A 36 17.11 -0.23 11.44
CA ALA A 36 16.07 -0.25 12.46
C ALA A 36 14.96 -1.23 12.00
N PRO A 37 14.66 -2.29 12.78
CA PRO A 37 13.54 -3.16 12.46
C PRO A 37 12.25 -2.34 12.47
N THR A 38 11.46 -2.43 11.39
CA THR A 38 10.11 -1.89 11.36
C THR A 38 9.34 -2.45 12.56
N PRO A 39 8.64 -1.61 13.35
CA PRO A 39 7.83 -2.12 14.44
C PRO A 39 6.82 -3.14 13.88
N PRO A 40 6.56 -4.25 14.60
CA PRO A 40 5.69 -5.30 14.11
C PRO A 40 4.27 -4.78 13.86
N VAL A 41 3.62 -5.32 12.83
CA VAL A 41 2.24 -4.96 12.49
C VAL A 41 1.32 -5.41 13.63
N ALA A 42 0.52 -4.48 14.15
CA ALA A 42 -0.53 -4.80 15.10
C ALA A 42 -1.81 -5.21 14.35
N TYR A 43 -2.17 -6.48 14.45
CA TYR A 43 -3.37 -7.03 13.82
C TYR A 43 -4.62 -6.78 14.67
N THR A 44 -5.71 -6.44 14.00
CA THR A 44 -7.06 -6.39 14.57
C THR A 44 -7.62 -7.79 14.78
N ASN A 45 -8.64 -7.94 15.63
CA ASN A 45 -9.30 -9.24 15.84
C ASN A 45 -9.83 -9.83 14.53
N ILE A 46 -10.44 -9.01 13.66
CA ILE A 46 -10.95 -9.50 12.37
C ILE A 46 -9.83 -10.01 11.46
N GLU A 47 -8.64 -9.42 11.50
CA GLU A 47 -7.47 -9.88 10.71
C GLU A 47 -6.90 -11.20 11.26
N LEU A 48 -6.87 -11.35 12.58
CA LEU A 48 -6.48 -12.60 13.25
C LEU A 48 -7.47 -13.72 12.91
N ASP A 49 -8.77 -13.46 13.06
CA ASP A 49 -9.85 -14.41 12.77
C ASP A 49 -9.83 -14.84 11.29
N ILE A 50 -9.52 -13.93 10.35
CA ILE A 50 -9.40 -14.29 8.93
C ILE A 50 -8.26 -15.28 8.72
N LEU A 51 -7.07 -15.07 9.30
CA LEU A 51 -5.98 -16.04 9.14
C LEU A 51 -6.34 -17.39 9.76
N GLU A 52 -6.96 -17.40 10.94
CA GLU A 52 -7.43 -18.62 11.60
C GLU A 52 -8.37 -19.42 10.68
N LEU A 53 -9.44 -18.79 10.19
CA LEU A 53 -10.41 -19.43 9.29
C LEU A 53 -9.79 -19.89 7.96
N VAL A 54 -8.86 -19.12 7.40
CA VAL A 54 -8.12 -19.53 6.20
C VAL A 54 -7.24 -20.75 6.48
N ASN A 55 -6.60 -20.81 7.64
CA ASN A 55 -5.76 -21.94 8.04
C ASN A 55 -6.57 -23.19 8.41
N GLU A 56 -7.74 -23.04 9.01
CA GLU A 56 -8.71 -24.13 9.20
C GLU A 56 -9.13 -24.70 7.85
N TYR A 57 -9.57 -23.84 6.92
CA TYR A 57 -9.92 -24.24 5.56
C TYR A 57 -8.77 -24.97 4.86
N ARG A 58 -7.55 -24.45 4.94
CA ARG A 58 -6.36 -25.06 4.35
C ARG A 58 -6.05 -26.42 4.99
N SER A 59 -6.16 -26.53 6.30
CA SER A 59 -5.97 -27.79 7.04
C SER A 59 -6.98 -28.86 6.60
N ASP A 60 -8.26 -28.50 6.43
CA ASP A 60 -9.31 -29.40 5.95
C ASP A 60 -9.05 -29.91 4.52
N LYS A 61 -8.27 -29.18 3.73
CA LYS A 61 -7.81 -29.57 2.39
C LYS A 61 -6.48 -30.32 2.39
N GLY A 62 -5.86 -30.52 3.56
CA GLY A 62 -4.53 -31.13 3.68
C GLY A 62 -3.40 -30.21 3.21
N LEU A 63 -3.61 -28.89 3.21
CA LEU A 63 -2.63 -27.88 2.82
C LEU A 63 -1.92 -27.32 4.07
N SER A 64 -0.66 -26.90 3.90
CA SER A 64 0.11 -26.28 4.98
C SER A 64 -0.52 -24.96 5.44
N GLN A 65 -0.52 -24.73 6.75
CA GLN A 65 -0.92 -23.45 7.33
C GLN A 65 0.04 -22.32 6.93
N LEU A 66 -0.51 -21.12 6.82
CA LEU A 66 0.18 -19.90 6.48
C LEU A 66 0.59 -19.14 7.74
N GLN A 67 1.71 -18.42 7.65
CA GLN A 67 2.21 -17.56 8.71
C GLN A 67 2.06 -16.08 8.32
N PHE A 68 1.82 -15.21 9.30
CA PHE A 68 1.82 -13.78 9.04
C PHE A 68 3.16 -13.30 8.45
N LEU A 69 3.07 -12.32 7.56
CA LEU A 69 4.20 -11.59 7.03
C LEU A 69 3.87 -10.10 7.00
N ASP A 70 4.48 -9.37 7.93
CA ASP A 70 4.22 -7.95 8.18
C ASP A 70 4.34 -7.11 6.92
N GLU A 71 5.42 -7.27 6.14
CA GLU A 71 5.62 -6.52 4.89
C GLU A 71 4.48 -6.77 3.88
N SER A 72 3.96 -7.99 3.82
CA SER A 72 2.79 -8.29 2.97
C SER A 72 1.53 -7.59 3.46
N SER A 73 1.38 -7.43 4.78
CA SER A 73 0.27 -6.69 5.39
C SER A 73 0.41 -5.17 5.18
N VAL A 74 1.64 -4.65 5.16
CA VAL A 74 1.93 -3.25 4.79
C VAL A 74 1.50 -2.96 3.35
N GLN A 75 1.85 -3.84 2.40
CA GLN A 75 1.41 -3.72 1.00
C GLN A 75 -0.13 -3.82 0.87
N ALA A 76 -0.76 -4.73 1.63
CA ALA A 76 -2.22 -4.85 1.67
C ALA A 76 -2.90 -3.58 2.21
N ALA A 77 -2.33 -2.97 3.26
CA ALA A 77 -2.84 -1.73 3.86
C ALA A 77 -2.72 -0.53 2.91
N ALA A 78 -1.63 -0.45 2.14
CA ALA A 78 -1.49 0.53 1.09
C ALA A 78 -2.56 0.36 0.00
N HIS A 79 -2.84 -0.87 -0.42
CA HIS A 79 -3.86 -1.14 -1.45
C HIS A 79 -5.29 -0.86 -0.98
N ASN A 80 -5.63 -1.19 0.28
CA ASN A 80 -6.93 -0.79 0.82
C ASN A 80 -7.13 0.73 0.81
N ARG A 81 -6.09 1.53 1.10
CA ARG A 81 -6.19 3.00 1.01
C ARG A 81 -6.51 3.42 -0.43
N HIS A 82 -5.81 2.87 -1.41
CA HIS A 82 -6.08 3.12 -2.83
C HIS A 82 -7.53 2.76 -3.20
N MET A 83 -8.01 1.58 -2.84
CA MET A 83 -9.39 1.16 -3.10
C MET A 83 -10.43 2.06 -2.43
N ILE A 84 -10.17 2.53 -1.20
CA ILE A 84 -11.05 3.44 -0.47
C ILE A 84 -11.07 4.82 -1.14
N GLU A 85 -9.90 5.37 -1.47
CA GLU A 85 -9.75 6.69 -2.10
C GLU A 85 -10.45 6.76 -3.47
N ASN A 86 -10.45 5.66 -4.23
CA ASN A 86 -11.10 5.57 -5.53
C ASN A 86 -12.53 5.00 -5.46
N ASN A 87 -12.99 4.58 -4.28
CA ASN A 87 -14.27 3.89 -4.06
C ASN A 87 -14.49 2.70 -5.02
N GLU A 88 -13.45 1.91 -5.25
CA GLU A 88 -13.45 0.81 -6.22
C GLU A 88 -12.77 -0.44 -5.65
N ILE A 89 -13.25 -1.63 -6.04
CA ILE A 89 -12.53 -2.89 -5.79
C ILE A 89 -11.72 -3.19 -7.06
N CYS A 90 -10.40 -3.15 -6.96
CA CYS A 90 -9.49 -3.37 -8.08
C CYS A 90 -8.22 -4.12 -7.66
N HIS A 91 -7.42 -4.49 -8.66
CA HIS A 91 -6.08 -5.05 -8.48
C HIS A 91 -4.99 -4.09 -9.00
N ASP A 92 -5.28 -2.79 -9.07
CA ASP A 92 -4.33 -1.78 -9.55
C ASP A 92 -3.00 -1.89 -8.84
N PHE A 93 -1.90 -1.64 -9.55
CA PHE A 93 -0.54 -1.67 -9.02
C PHE A 93 -0.10 -3.02 -8.41
N PHE A 94 -0.79 -4.12 -8.72
CA PHE A 94 -0.39 -5.46 -8.25
C PHE A 94 1.06 -5.80 -8.63
N GLY A 95 1.51 -5.44 -9.84
CA GLY A 95 2.90 -5.63 -10.26
C GLY A 95 3.91 -4.89 -9.37
N SER A 96 3.59 -3.67 -8.93
CA SER A 96 4.43 -2.90 -8.02
C SER A 96 4.47 -3.52 -6.62
N ARG A 97 3.33 -4.01 -6.10
CA ARG A 97 3.28 -4.76 -4.83
C ARG A 97 4.09 -6.06 -4.92
N TYR A 98 3.97 -6.79 -6.02
CA TYR A 98 4.77 -7.98 -6.32
C TYR A 98 6.26 -7.66 -6.24
N GLU A 99 6.72 -6.63 -6.97
CA GLU A 99 8.13 -6.22 -6.95
C GLU A 99 8.62 -5.80 -5.57
N ALA A 100 7.79 -5.08 -4.81
CA ALA A 100 8.12 -4.70 -3.44
C ALA A 100 8.36 -5.93 -2.56
N LEU A 101 7.51 -6.95 -2.66
CA LEU A 101 7.65 -8.20 -1.90
C LEU A 101 8.81 -9.07 -2.39
N VAL A 102 9.10 -9.10 -3.68
CA VAL A 102 10.32 -9.74 -4.19
C VAL A 102 11.56 -9.11 -3.56
N LYS A 103 11.63 -7.78 -3.54
CA LYS A 103 12.80 -7.02 -3.05
C LYS A 103 12.98 -7.10 -1.53
N SER A 104 11.88 -7.04 -0.78
CA SER A 104 11.92 -6.92 0.69
C SER A 104 11.98 -8.26 1.42
N VAL A 105 11.29 -9.28 0.91
CA VAL A 105 11.11 -10.57 1.60
C VAL A 105 11.53 -11.78 0.77
N ASN A 106 12.13 -11.55 -0.41
CA ASN A 106 12.52 -12.59 -1.37
C ASN A 106 11.34 -13.48 -1.78
N ALA A 107 10.18 -12.86 -2.06
CA ALA A 107 9.02 -13.57 -2.56
C ALA A 107 9.33 -14.29 -3.88
N LYS A 108 8.94 -15.56 -4.00
CA LYS A 108 9.01 -16.39 -5.22
C LYS A 108 7.71 -16.36 -6.01
N ALA A 109 6.58 -16.17 -5.32
CA ALA A 109 5.26 -15.99 -5.91
C ALA A 109 4.41 -15.12 -4.97
N VAL A 110 3.49 -14.36 -5.56
CA VAL A 110 2.51 -13.54 -4.84
C VAL A 110 1.15 -13.71 -5.50
N SER A 111 0.10 -13.79 -4.69
CA SER A 111 -1.30 -13.82 -5.13
C SER A 111 -2.14 -12.90 -4.25
N GLU A 112 -3.28 -12.41 -4.74
CA GLU A 112 -4.10 -11.42 -4.03
C GLU A 112 -5.59 -11.74 -4.12
N ASN A 113 -6.26 -11.66 -2.98
CA ASN A 113 -7.72 -11.59 -2.88
C ASN A 113 -8.11 -10.21 -2.37
N VAL A 114 -9.13 -9.61 -2.98
CA VAL A 114 -9.73 -8.36 -2.51
C VAL A 114 -11.22 -8.56 -2.26
N ALA A 115 -11.79 -7.79 -1.34
CA ALA A 115 -13.22 -7.74 -1.08
C ALA A 115 -13.61 -6.41 -0.44
N ALA A 116 -14.90 -6.07 -0.48
CA ALA A 116 -15.43 -4.98 0.31
C ALA A 116 -16.91 -5.22 0.68
N GLY A 117 -17.39 -4.56 1.74
CA GLY A 117 -18.79 -4.60 2.18
C GLY A 117 -19.14 -5.73 3.15
N TYR A 118 -18.22 -6.65 3.43
CA TYR A 118 -18.40 -7.67 4.48
C TYR A 118 -18.20 -7.08 5.87
N ARG A 119 -18.79 -7.73 6.88
CA ARG A 119 -18.76 -7.27 8.29
C ARG A 119 -18.03 -8.21 9.24
N THR A 120 -17.77 -9.44 8.82
CA THR A 120 -17.17 -10.47 9.65
C THR A 120 -16.11 -11.25 8.86
N ALA A 121 -15.15 -11.84 9.58
CA ALA A 121 -14.13 -12.73 9.02
C ALA A 121 -14.77 -13.93 8.30
N ASP A 122 -15.74 -14.59 8.96
CA ASP A 122 -16.49 -15.71 8.37
C ASP A 122 -17.13 -15.34 7.02
N ALA A 123 -17.80 -14.19 6.94
CA ALA A 123 -18.51 -13.81 5.72
C ALA A 123 -17.56 -13.57 4.54
N VAL A 124 -16.41 -12.91 4.77
CA VAL A 124 -15.44 -12.65 3.69
C VAL A 124 -14.68 -13.91 3.29
N VAL A 125 -14.28 -14.76 4.25
CA VAL A 125 -13.57 -16.02 3.97
C VAL A 125 -14.49 -16.97 3.21
N ASN A 126 -15.75 -17.13 3.64
CA ASN A 126 -16.73 -17.94 2.92
C ASN A 126 -17.02 -17.42 1.50
N ALA A 127 -17.00 -16.11 1.29
CA ALA A 127 -17.14 -15.53 -0.04
C ALA A 127 -15.93 -15.84 -0.94
N TRP A 128 -14.70 -15.76 -0.41
CA TRP A 128 -13.50 -16.15 -1.14
C TRP A 128 -13.49 -17.64 -1.47
N ILE A 129 -13.88 -18.52 -0.55
CA ILE A 129 -13.99 -19.97 -0.79
C ILE A 129 -15.00 -20.26 -1.92
N LYS A 130 -16.12 -19.55 -1.98
CA LYS A 130 -17.15 -19.77 -3.01
C LYS A 130 -16.77 -19.23 -4.39
N SER A 131 -15.74 -18.39 -4.49
CA SER A 131 -15.29 -17.80 -5.74
C SER A 131 -14.09 -18.58 -6.30
N ASP A 132 -14.21 -19.11 -7.51
CA ASP A 132 -13.16 -19.96 -8.10
C ASP A 132 -11.78 -19.28 -8.19
N GLY A 133 -11.74 -17.99 -8.51
CA GLY A 133 -10.49 -17.23 -8.56
C GLY A 133 -9.86 -17.06 -7.17
N HIS A 134 -10.65 -16.61 -6.20
CA HIS A 134 -10.15 -16.39 -4.83
C HIS A 134 -9.81 -17.70 -4.11
N ARG A 135 -10.59 -18.76 -4.33
CA ARG A 135 -10.34 -20.09 -3.79
C ARG A 135 -9.02 -20.67 -4.29
N LYS A 136 -8.69 -20.47 -5.58
CA LYS A 136 -7.38 -20.89 -6.12
C LYS A 136 -6.20 -20.24 -5.39
N ASN A 137 -6.32 -18.97 -5.01
CA ASN A 137 -5.29 -18.30 -4.20
C ASN A 137 -5.24 -18.87 -2.78
N LEU A 138 -6.39 -19.12 -2.15
CA LEU A 138 -6.46 -19.76 -0.82
C LEU A 138 -5.83 -21.16 -0.80
N GLU A 139 -5.91 -21.89 -1.91
CA GLU A 139 -5.38 -23.25 -2.07
C GLU A 139 -3.97 -23.29 -2.66
N GLY A 140 -3.40 -22.13 -3.02
CA GLY A 140 -2.09 -22.03 -3.66
C GLY A 140 -0.95 -22.52 -2.76
N ASP A 141 0.17 -22.89 -3.40
CA ASP A 141 1.44 -23.19 -2.72
C ASP A 141 2.06 -21.89 -2.19
N HIS A 142 1.57 -21.45 -1.05
CA HIS A 142 2.03 -20.29 -0.31
C HIS A 142 2.50 -20.71 1.08
N THR A 143 3.38 -19.90 1.65
CA THR A 143 3.91 -20.11 3.00
C THR A 143 3.52 -18.99 3.95
N HIS A 144 3.21 -17.81 3.41
CA HIS A 144 2.95 -16.61 4.19
C HIS A 144 1.66 -15.91 3.74
N PHE A 145 1.14 -15.09 4.66
CA PHE A 145 -0.13 -14.40 4.58
C PHE A 145 0.02 -12.96 5.05
N GLY A 146 -0.43 -12.01 4.25
CA GLY A 146 -0.63 -10.63 4.62
C GLY A 146 -2.10 -10.26 4.51
N ILE A 147 -2.57 -9.43 5.42
CA ILE A 147 -3.95 -8.95 5.44
C ILE A 147 -3.98 -7.49 5.85
N SER A 148 -4.94 -6.76 5.31
CA SER A 148 -5.39 -5.51 5.87
C SER A 148 -6.90 -5.43 5.77
N VAL A 149 -7.54 -4.98 6.86
CA VAL A 149 -8.96 -4.59 6.90
C VAL A 149 -9.05 -3.11 7.24
N LYS A 150 -9.69 -2.32 6.37
CA LYS A 150 -9.88 -0.87 6.59
C LYS A 150 -11.31 -0.44 6.36
N GLU A 151 -11.77 0.48 7.18
CA GLU A 151 -13.10 1.09 7.07
C GLU A 151 -13.02 2.41 6.29
N SER A 152 -13.87 2.59 5.28
CA SER A 152 -14.09 3.88 4.62
C SER A 152 -14.97 4.80 5.47
N SER A 153 -15.07 6.06 5.09
CA SER A 153 -15.83 7.09 5.83
C SER A 153 -17.35 6.81 5.93
N ASP A 154 -17.90 6.02 5.03
CA ASP A 154 -19.30 5.55 5.04
C ASP A 154 -19.50 4.25 5.84
N GLY A 155 -18.44 3.79 6.50
CA GLY A 155 -18.45 2.60 7.34
C GLY A 155 -18.34 1.29 6.57
N LYS A 156 -17.99 1.28 5.28
CA LYS A 156 -17.78 0.05 4.50
C LYS A 156 -16.37 -0.49 4.75
N LEU A 157 -16.25 -1.79 5.03
CA LEU A 157 -14.95 -2.45 5.18
C LEU A 157 -14.39 -2.88 3.83
N TYR A 158 -13.09 -2.67 3.63
CA TYR A 158 -12.27 -3.12 2.52
C TYR A 158 -11.22 -4.11 3.03
N PHE A 159 -10.99 -5.16 2.25
CA PHE A 159 -10.14 -6.29 2.58
C PHE A 159 -9.16 -6.49 1.44
N THR A 160 -7.88 -6.56 1.78
CA THR A 160 -6.83 -7.04 0.87
C THR A 160 -6.07 -8.14 1.57
N ASN A 161 -6.08 -9.34 1.00
CA ASN A 161 -5.30 -10.47 1.46
C ASN A 161 -4.27 -10.83 0.39
N ILE A 162 -2.99 -10.81 0.77
CA ILE A 162 -1.86 -11.14 -0.09
C ILE A 162 -1.23 -12.44 0.40
N PHE A 163 -1.04 -13.39 -0.50
CA PHE A 163 -0.33 -14.64 -0.23
C PHE A 163 1.07 -14.56 -0.78
N VAL A 164 2.05 -15.12 -0.08
CA VAL A 164 3.45 -15.14 -0.51
C VAL A 164 4.02 -16.55 -0.41
N LYS A 165 4.73 -16.97 -1.46
CA LYS A 165 5.65 -18.12 -1.40
C LYS A 165 7.06 -17.60 -1.16
N LYS A 166 7.70 -18.11 -0.10
CA LYS A 166 9.14 -17.97 0.16
C LYS A 166 9.87 -19.26 -0.14
#